data_AF-A0A4R5XIK9-F1
#
_entry.id   AF-A0A4R5XIK9-F1
#
_cell.length_a   1.000
_cell.length_b   1.000
_cell.length_c   1.000
_cell.angle_alpha   90.00
_cell.angle_beta   90.00
_cell.angle_gamma   90.00
#
_symmetry.space_group_name_H-M   'P 1'
#
loop_
_entity.id
_entity.type
_entity.pdbx_description
1 polymer ?
#
loop_
_entity_poly.entity_id
_entity_poly.type
_entity_poly.pdbx_seq_one_letter_code
_entity_poly.pdbx_strand_id
1 'polypeptide(L)'
;MSLLGGNDLKEQQKINELELKINREKQKLDKKLTRQKILLGAFLIETLEKNEVEKLREYVANNLDDFLTRESDRELMSDVIEKLKKISNKNNEIDYNGDKHTDDDTLVANIADTGLPVDEDNMFVED
;
A
#
# COMPACT_ATOMS: atom_id res chain seq x y z
N MET A 1 76.06 10.67 3.42
CA MET A 1 75.04 9.70 3.89
C MET A 1 73.83 10.48 4.39
N SER A 2 72.64 9.89 4.26
CA SER A 2 71.32 10.53 4.13
C SER A 2 70.93 11.50 5.26
N LEU A 3 70.65 12.75 4.91
CA LEU A 3 69.94 13.76 5.72
C LEU A 3 68.43 13.84 5.36
N LEU A 4 67.93 12.89 4.56
CA LEU A 4 66.61 13.00 3.93
C LEU A 4 65.48 12.22 4.67
N GLY A 5 65.80 11.35 5.63
CA GLY A 5 64.80 10.46 6.24
C GLY A 5 63.87 11.11 7.28
N GLY A 6 64.21 12.29 7.81
CA GLY A 6 63.43 12.95 8.87
C GLY A 6 62.20 13.72 8.39
N ASN A 7 62.22 14.22 7.15
CA ASN A 7 61.06 14.87 6.53
C ASN A 7 60.05 13.84 6.02
N ASP A 8 60.54 12.77 5.38
CA ASP A 8 59.70 11.66 4.89
C ASP A 8 58.89 11.02 6.02
N LEU A 9 59.46 10.87 7.21
CA LEU A 9 58.76 10.30 8.37
C LEU A 9 57.61 11.19 8.87
N LYS A 10 57.80 12.51 8.87
CA LYS A 10 56.75 13.48 9.27
C LYS A 10 55.63 13.56 8.24
N GLU A 11 55.99 13.48 6.96
CA GLU A 11 55.00 13.43 5.87
C GLU A 11 54.17 12.15 5.94
N GLN A 12 54.80 11.00 6.19
CA GLN A 12 54.10 9.72 6.40
C GLN A 12 53.17 9.75 7.62
N GLN A 13 53.60 10.35 8.73
CA GLN A 13 52.75 10.52 9.92
C GLN A 13 51.51 11.38 9.61
N LYS A 14 51.69 12.49 8.88
CA LYS A 14 50.59 13.37 8.49
C LYS A 14 49.60 12.67 7.55
N ILE A 15 50.10 11.86 6.60
CA ILE A 15 49.26 11.03 5.72
C ILE A 15 48.44 10.04 6.56
N ASN A 16 49.07 9.30 7.46
CA ASN A 16 48.38 8.35 8.34
C ASN A 16 47.30 9.01 9.21
N GLU A 17 47.56 10.19 9.77
CA GLU A 17 46.57 10.93 10.56
C GLU A 17 45.37 11.36 9.71
N LEU A 18 45.60 11.81 8.48
CA LEU A 18 44.54 12.19 7.54
C LEU A 18 43.71 10.98 7.12
N GLU A 19 44.35 9.85 6.80
CA GLU A 19 43.66 8.60 6.49
C GLU A 19 42.80 8.11 7.66
N LEU A 20 43.31 8.19 8.90
CA LEU A 20 42.54 7.85 10.09
C LEU A 20 41.33 8.77 10.29
N LYS A 21 41.47 10.07 10.02
CA LYS A 21 40.34 11.02 10.09
C LYS A 21 39.30 10.70 9.02
N ILE A 22 39.72 10.49 7.77
CA ILE A 22 38.84 10.13 6.65
C ILE A 22 38.07 8.84 6.96
N ASN A 23 38.75 7.81 7.46
CA ASN A 23 38.13 6.54 7.80
C ASN A 23 37.09 6.68 8.92
N ARG A 24 37.39 7.49 9.95
CA ARG A 24 36.43 7.76 11.04
C ARG A 24 35.20 8.52 10.54
N GLU A 25 35.38 9.51 9.69
CA GLU A 25 34.28 10.28 9.11
C GLU A 25 33.40 9.42 8.20
N LYS A 26 34.02 8.61 7.34
CA LYS A 26 33.32 7.64 6.50
C LYS A 26 32.48 6.68 7.34
N GLN A 27 33.07 6.09 8.39
CA GLN A 27 32.34 5.20 9.29
C GLN A 27 31.16 5.89 10.00
N LYS A 28 31.32 7.15 10.42
CA LYS A 28 30.22 7.91 11.04
C LYS A 28 29.10 8.16 10.04
N LEU A 29 29.44 8.53 8.80
CA LEU A 29 28.48 8.75 7.74
C LEU A 29 27.74 7.46 7.39
N ASP A 30 28.45 6.35 7.23
CA ASP A 30 27.86 5.04 6.91
C ASP A 30 26.89 4.60 8.01
N LYS A 31 27.25 4.75 9.29
CA LYS A 31 26.34 4.45 10.41
C LYS A 31 25.08 5.32 10.39
N LYS A 32 25.23 6.61 10.10
CA LYS A 32 24.09 7.54 9.99
C LYS A 32 23.16 7.15 8.85
N LEU A 33 23.72 6.86 7.67
CA LEU A 33 22.97 6.44 6.49
C LEU A 33 22.24 5.11 6.74
N THR A 34 22.91 4.13 7.34
CA THR A 34 22.28 2.86 7.73
C THR A 34 21.11 3.08 8.69
N ARG A 35 21.29 3.94 9.72
CA ARG A 35 20.21 4.27 10.65
C ARG A 35 19.03 4.95 9.95
N GLN A 36 19.29 5.86 9.02
CA GLN A 36 18.25 6.53 8.24
C GLN A 36 17.45 5.54 7.39
N LYS A 37 18.11 4.61 6.70
CA LYS A 37 17.46 3.56 5.90
C LYS A 37 16.57 2.66 6.76
N ILE A 38 17.07 2.24 7.92
CA ILE A 38 16.31 1.41 8.86
C ILE A 38 15.07 2.15 9.37
N LEU A 39 15.22 3.40 9.82
CA LEU A 39 14.11 4.19 10.35
C LEU A 39 13.05 4.48 9.29
N LEU A 40 13.48 4.82 8.06
CA LEU A 40 12.56 5.02 6.95
C LEU A 40 11.83 3.72 6.58
N GLY A 41 12.55 2.59 6.53
CA GLY A 41 11.95 1.29 6.27
C GLY A 41 10.91 0.91 7.33
N ALA A 42 11.24 1.09 8.61
CA ALA A 42 10.31 0.82 9.71
C ALA A 42 9.04 1.67 9.63
N PHE A 43 9.19 2.97 9.36
CA PHE A 43 8.05 3.86 9.14
C PHE A 43 7.17 3.40 7.98
N LEU A 44 7.77 3.07 6.83
CA LEU A 44 7.01 2.62 5.66
C LEU A 44 6.29 1.28 5.89
N ILE A 45 6.92 0.35 6.64
CA ILE A 45 6.27 -0.91 7.03
C ILE A 45 5.07 -0.63 7.92
N GLU A 46 5.20 0.24 8.92
CA GLU A 46 4.11 0.60 9.83
C GLU A 46 2.94 1.26 9.06
N THR A 47 3.24 2.19 8.16
CA THR A 47 2.25 2.82 7.27
C THR A 47 1.54 1.79 6.38
N LEU A 48 2.28 0.80 5.86
CA LEU A 48 1.76 -0.29 5.04
C LEU A 48 0.81 -1.21 5.83
N GLU A 49 1.16 -1.55 7.07
CA GLU A 49 0.37 -2.40 7.96
C GLU A 49 -0.91 -1.70 8.42
N LYS A 50 -0.85 -0.41 8.75
CA LYS A 50 -2.01 0.38 9.17
C LYS A 50 -2.93 0.79 8.02
N ASN A 51 -2.51 0.58 6.76
CA ASN A 51 -3.24 1.02 5.57
C ASN A 51 -3.52 2.54 5.57
N GLU A 52 -2.60 3.34 6.12
CA GLU A 52 -2.77 4.80 6.24
C GLU A 52 -2.74 5.49 4.87
N VAL A 53 -2.07 4.87 3.88
CA VAL A 53 -1.97 5.38 2.52
C VAL A 53 -2.71 4.43 1.58
N GLU A 54 -3.73 4.96 0.92
CA GLU A 54 -4.52 4.23 -0.06
C GLU A 54 -3.63 3.71 -1.19
N LYS A 55 -3.90 2.48 -1.68
CA LYS A 55 -3.17 1.81 -2.78
C LYS A 55 -1.69 1.52 -2.54
N LEU A 56 -1.07 2.02 -1.46
CA LEU A 56 0.32 1.70 -1.13
C LEU A 56 0.50 0.19 -0.94
N ARG A 57 -0.45 -0.45 -0.24
CA ARG A 57 -0.44 -1.91 -0.02
C ARG A 57 -0.50 -2.71 -1.32
N GLU A 58 -1.40 -2.34 -2.21
CA GLU A 58 -1.57 -2.98 -3.51
C GLU A 58 -0.33 -2.78 -4.39
N TYR A 59 0.20 -1.55 -4.43
CA TYR A 59 1.42 -1.24 -5.15
C TYR A 59 2.60 -2.10 -4.67
N VAL A 60 2.83 -2.18 -3.36
CA VAL A 60 3.92 -3.01 -2.81
C VAL A 60 3.69 -4.49 -3.13
N ALA A 61 2.46 -5.00 -2.98
CA ALA A 61 2.15 -6.41 -3.29
C ALA A 61 2.43 -6.79 -4.76
N ASN A 62 2.23 -5.86 -5.69
CA ASN A 62 2.40 -6.07 -7.12
C ASN A 62 3.83 -5.83 -7.61
N ASN A 63 4.62 -4.99 -6.93
CA ASN A 63 5.94 -4.56 -7.42
C ASN A 63 7.12 -5.07 -6.56
N LEU A 64 6.89 -5.53 -5.32
CA LEU A 64 7.98 -5.93 -4.42
C LEU A 64 8.76 -7.13 -4.98
N ASP A 65 8.08 -8.08 -5.62
CA ASP A 65 8.76 -9.26 -6.18
C ASP A 65 9.75 -8.87 -7.31
N ASP A 66 9.33 -7.98 -8.21
CA ASP A 66 10.16 -7.47 -9.31
C ASP A 66 11.32 -6.59 -8.82
N PHE A 67 11.14 -5.90 -7.70
CA PHE A 67 12.20 -5.12 -7.07
C PHE A 67 13.32 -6.00 -6.50
N LEU A 68 12.99 -7.23 -6.06
CA LEU A 68 13.93 -8.16 -5.46
C LEU A 68 14.73 -8.89 -6.53
N THR A 69 15.90 -8.33 -6.86
CA THR A 69 16.77 -8.86 -7.93
C THR A 69 17.38 -10.23 -7.61
N ARG A 70 17.60 -10.58 -6.34
CA ARG A 70 18.22 -11.85 -5.93
C ARG A 70 17.16 -12.87 -5.53
N GLU A 71 17.39 -14.13 -5.89
CA GLU A 71 16.50 -15.25 -5.56
C GLU A 71 16.35 -15.45 -4.05
N SER A 72 17.47 -15.41 -3.31
CA SER A 72 17.45 -15.50 -1.84
C SER A 72 16.59 -14.42 -1.18
N ASP A 73 16.56 -13.21 -1.76
CA ASP A 73 15.82 -12.09 -1.20
C ASP A 73 14.32 -12.24 -1.50
N ARG A 74 13.97 -12.81 -2.67
CA ARG A 74 12.58 -13.19 -3.00
C ARG A 74 12.06 -14.29 -2.09
N GLU A 75 12.86 -15.35 -1.87
CA GLU A 75 12.51 -16.42 -0.93
C GLU A 75 12.32 -15.89 0.49
N LEU A 76 13.19 -14.98 0.95
CA LEU A 76 13.07 -14.37 2.28
C LEU A 76 11.77 -13.55 2.44
N MET A 77 11.28 -12.95 1.36
CA MET A 77 10.14 -12.04 1.37
C MET A 77 8.81 -12.68 0.91
N SER A 78 8.81 -13.95 0.51
CA SER A 78 7.63 -14.62 -0.07
C SER A 78 6.41 -14.55 0.85
N ASP A 79 6.61 -14.81 2.14
CA ASP A 79 5.56 -14.80 3.15
C ASP A 79 4.94 -13.40 3.32
N VAL A 80 5.76 -12.35 3.19
CA VAL A 80 5.31 -10.97 3.29
C VAL A 80 4.47 -10.61 2.06
N ILE A 81 4.96 -10.95 0.86
CA ILE A 81 4.26 -10.68 -0.41
C ILE A 81 2.91 -11.41 -0.43
N GLU A 82 2.86 -12.67 -0.02
CA GLU A 82 1.62 -13.44 0.01
C GLU A 82 0.59 -12.84 0.99
N LYS A 83 1.03 -12.44 2.18
CA LYS A 83 0.16 -11.74 3.16
C LYS A 83 -0.41 -10.46 2.59
N LEU A 84 0.42 -9.63 1.93
CA LEU A 84 -0.02 -8.38 1.33
C LEU A 84 -1.06 -8.62 0.22
N LYS A 85 -0.84 -9.60 -0.66
CA LYS A 85 -1.80 -9.98 -1.72
C LYS A 85 -3.14 -10.45 -1.16
N LYS A 86 -3.12 -11.31 -0.13
CA LYS A 86 -4.35 -11.81 0.54
C LYS A 86 -5.18 -10.67 1.12
N ILE A 87 -4.53 -9.69 1.75
CA ILE A 87 -5.23 -8.55 2.34
C ILE A 87 -5.82 -7.64 1.25
N SER A 88 -5.08 -7.42 0.16
CA SER A 88 -5.56 -6.63 -0.98
C SER A 88 -6.81 -7.24 -1.62
N ASN A 89 -6.86 -8.56 -1.79
CA ASN A 89 -7.99 -9.23 -2.44
C ASN A 89 -9.27 -9.23 -1.59
N LYS A 90 -9.16 -9.31 -0.25
CA LYS A 90 -10.33 -9.25 0.65
C LYS A 90 -11.08 -7.91 0.60
N ASN A 91 -10.37 -6.82 0.32
CA ASN A 91 -11.00 -5.50 0.21
C ASN A 91 -11.83 -5.35 -1.08
N ASN A 92 -11.59 -6.20 -2.09
CA ASN A 92 -12.31 -6.17 -3.36
C ASN A 92 -13.53 -7.11 -3.40
N GLU A 93 -13.75 -7.93 -2.38
CA GLU A 93 -14.90 -8.86 -2.27
C GLU A 93 -16.09 -8.27 -1.48
N ILE A 94 -15.96 -7.06 -0.93
CA ILE A 94 -17.04 -6.37 -0.19
C ILE A 94 -17.63 -5.27 -1.08
N ASP A 95 -18.28 -5.62 -2.17
CA ASP A 95 -19.19 -4.72 -2.90
C ASP A 95 -19.97 -5.53 -3.94
N TYR A 96 -20.91 -6.38 -3.49
CA TYR A 96 -22.14 -6.77 -4.19
C TYR A 96 -22.99 -7.65 -3.25
N ASN A 97 -23.50 -7.07 -2.17
CA ASN A 97 -24.77 -7.55 -1.61
C ASN A 97 -25.88 -6.76 -2.33
N GLY A 98 -26.27 -7.25 -3.50
CA GLY A 98 -27.51 -6.84 -4.12
C GLY A 98 -28.64 -7.17 -3.17
N ASP A 99 -29.31 -6.11 -2.71
CA ASP A 99 -30.53 -6.16 -1.94
C ASP A 99 -31.52 -7.06 -2.69
N LYS A 100 -31.78 -8.27 -2.17
CA LYS A 100 -32.84 -9.13 -2.67
C LYS A 100 -34.15 -8.53 -2.19
N HIS A 101 -34.70 -7.62 -2.97
CA HIS A 101 -36.12 -7.31 -2.86
C HIS A 101 -36.88 -8.54 -3.35
N THR A 102 -37.29 -9.38 -2.40
CA THR A 102 -38.33 -10.37 -2.63
C THR A 102 -39.64 -9.61 -2.72
N ASP A 103 -40.11 -9.39 -3.95
CA ASP A 103 -41.49 -8.97 -4.21
C ASP A 103 -42.40 -10.16 -3.82
N ASP A 104 -42.76 -10.20 -2.54
CA ASP A 104 -43.73 -11.15 -2.00
C ASP A 104 -45.13 -10.68 -2.42
N ASP A 105 -45.68 -11.38 -3.41
CA ASP A 105 -47.06 -11.34 -3.86
C ASP A 105 -48.02 -11.66 -2.70
N THR A 106 -48.27 -10.71 -1.82
CA THR A 106 -49.46 -10.75 -0.96
C THR A 106 -49.89 -9.33 -0.61
N LEU A 107 -51.01 -8.90 -1.21
CA LEU A 107 -52.14 -8.19 -0.58
C LEU A 107 -53.12 -7.70 -1.66
N VAL A 108 -53.86 -8.61 -2.30
CA VAL A 108 -55.13 -8.27 -2.97
C VAL A 108 -56.25 -8.55 -1.98
N ALA A 109 -56.48 -7.61 -1.06
CA ALA A 109 -57.65 -7.60 -0.21
C ALA A 109 -58.79 -6.84 -0.93
N ASN A 110 -59.75 -7.62 -1.42
CA ASN A 110 -61.15 -7.31 -1.66
C ASN A 110 -61.59 -5.86 -1.33
N ILE A 111 -61.72 -5.02 -2.36
CA ILE A 111 -62.66 -3.90 -2.32
C ILE A 111 -63.94 -4.41 -2.97
N ALA A 112 -64.76 -5.05 -2.13
CA ALA A 112 -66.16 -5.25 -2.44
C ALA A 112 -66.88 -3.90 -2.30
N ASP A 113 -67.70 -3.61 -3.31
CA ASP A 113 -69.04 -3.08 -3.09
C ASP A 113 -69.13 -1.72 -2.36
N THR A 114 -68.76 -0.65 -3.06
CA THR A 114 -69.40 0.65 -2.86
C THR A 114 -70.05 1.06 -4.17
N GLY A 115 -71.31 0.65 -4.34
CA GLY A 115 -72.15 1.04 -5.45
C GLY A 115 -72.20 2.55 -5.62
N LEU A 116 -71.75 3.01 -6.79
CA LEU A 116 -72.09 4.31 -7.34
C LEU A 116 -72.58 4.07 -8.78
N PRO A 117 -73.76 4.59 -9.15
CA PRO A 117 -74.39 4.31 -10.42
C PRO A 117 -73.57 4.89 -11.59
N VAL A 118 -73.53 4.12 -12.66
CA VAL A 118 -73.00 4.52 -13.96
C VAL A 118 -73.94 5.58 -14.52
N ASP A 119 -73.47 6.82 -14.66
CA ASP A 119 -74.16 7.85 -15.43
C ASP A 119 -74.01 7.51 -16.92
N GLU A 120 -74.93 6.67 -17.40
CA GLU A 120 -75.24 6.50 -18.82
C GLU A 120 -75.92 7.78 -19.30
N ASP A 121 -75.15 8.83 -19.60
CA ASP A 121 -75.58 9.94 -20.46
C ASP A 121 -74.44 10.94 -20.67
N ASN A 122 -73.56 10.64 -21.63
CA ASN A 122 -73.06 11.67 -22.54
C ASN A 122 -72.49 11.00 -23.79
N MET A 123 -73.39 10.92 -24.77
CA MET A 123 -73.16 10.63 -26.18
C MET A 123 -72.05 11.50 -26.77
N PHE A 124 -71.23 10.87 -27.63
CA PHE A 124 -70.64 11.33 -28.92
C PHE A 124 -70.24 12.82 -29.06
N VAL A 125 -69.11 13.16 -29.70
CA VAL A 125 -68.90 13.05 -31.16
C VAL A 125 -67.40 13.09 -31.47
N GLU A 126 -66.96 12.19 -32.36
CA GLU A 126 -65.67 12.23 -33.05
C GLU A 126 -65.67 13.32 -34.14
N ASP A 127 -64.61 14.14 -34.18
CA ASP A 127 -63.71 14.31 -35.34
C ASP A 127 -62.53 15.24 -34.96
#